data_AF-A0A8J5NSW8-F1
#
_entry.id   AF-A0A8J5NSW8-F1
#
_cell.length_a   1.000
_cell.length_b   1.000
_cell.length_c   1.000
_cell.angle_alpha   90.00
_cell.angle_beta   90.00
_cell.angle_gamma   90.00
#
_symmetry.space_group_name_H-M   'P 1'
#
loop_
_entity.id
_entity.type
_entity.pdbx_description
1 polymer ?
#
loop_
_entity_poly.entity_id
_entity_poly.type
_entity_poly.pdbx_seq_one_letter_code
_entity_poly.pdbx_strand_id
1 'polypeptide(L)'
;MIVTPPAGDAFQFVVSLKTHPDAIFHAAMGIGLLLIRRRHSRSGTPRSDFRAWWALVILYLLAQVFLLVMPWIPPEGGIYAGTVSFLWCTYMIIGIGIMAICGIYYYLWMKVLPRWGNYSIRSQVISVDDNGANTHRLLRVPNFEVAQWDATHDDLGRDLPPQQVISSNNSSSEK
;
A
#
# COMPACT_ATOMS: atom_id res chain seq x y z
N MET A 1 -20.23 14.37 -10.44
CA MET A 1 -21.20 14.70 -11.49
C MET A 1 -20.49 15.54 -12.53
N ILE A 2 -20.04 14.92 -13.62
CA ILE A 2 -19.56 15.63 -14.81
C ILE A 2 -20.71 15.55 -15.81
N VAL A 3 -21.36 16.69 -16.03
CA VAL A 3 -22.33 16.91 -17.11
C VAL A 3 -21.51 17.25 -18.36
N THR A 4 -21.81 16.63 -19.50
CA THR A 4 -21.25 16.90 -20.84
C THR A 4 -19.76 16.57 -21.06
N PRO A 5 -19.41 15.32 -21.39
CA PRO A 5 -18.90 15.13 -22.74
C PRO A 5 -19.91 14.38 -23.62
N PRO A 6 -19.94 14.63 -24.94
CA PRO A 6 -20.78 13.87 -25.85
C PRO A 6 -20.49 12.36 -25.68
N ALA A 7 -21.53 11.53 -25.77
CA ALA A 7 -21.39 10.09 -25.76
C ALA A 7 -20.52 9.66 -26.95
N GLY A 8 -19.25 9.40 -26.68
CA GLY A 8 -18.25 9.05 -27.68
C GLY A 8 -17.10 8.29 -27.05
N ASP A 9 -16.18 7.81 -27.90
CA ASP A 9 -15.10 6.89 -27.51
C ASP A 9 -14.24 7.42 -26.37
N ALA A 10 -13.94 8.72 -26.34
CA ALA A 10 -13.10 9.32 -25.31
C ALA A 10 -13.75 9.28 -23.91
N PHE A 11 -15.07 9.47 -23.82
CA PHE A 11 -15.78 9.39 -22.53
C PHE A 11 -15.81 7.95 -22.03
N GLN A 12 -16.19 7.00 -22.89
CA GLN A 12 -16.21 5.57 -22.55
C GLN A 12 -14.82 5.06 -22.17
N PHE A 13 -13.80 5.55 -22.85
CA PHE A 13 -12.41 5.28 -22.53
C PHE A 13 -12.04 5.76 -21.12
N VAL A 14 -12.30 7.02 -20.76
CA VAL A 14 -11.93 7.57 -19.44
C VAL A 14 -12.68 6.87 -18.30
N VAL A 15 -13.96 6.57 -18.51
CA VAL A 15 -14.77 5.83 -17.52
C VAL A 15 -14.21 4.41 -17.33
N SER A 16 -13.92 3.70 -18.42
CA SER A 16 -13.34 2.35 -18.38
C SER A 16 -11.90 2.35 -17.86
N LEU A 17 -11.16 3.44 -18.07
CA LEU A 17 -9.80 3.60 -17.56
C LEU A 17 -9.78 3.74 -16.04
N LYS A 18 -10.75 4.45 -15.45
CA LYS A 18 -10.81 4.63 -13.99
C LYS A 18 -11.05 3.32 -13.23
N THR A 19 -11.89 2.43 -13.78
CA THR A 19 -12.29 1.21 -13.08
C THR A 19 -11.12 0.24 -12.87
N HIS A 20 -10.12 0.24 -13.76
CA HIS A 20 -9.00 -0.71 -13.68
C HIS A 20 -8.03 -0.41 -12.52
N PRO A 21 -7.47 0.80 -12.35
CA PRO A 21 -6.70 1.18 -11.17
C PRO A 21 -7.50 0.99 -9.88
N ASP A 22 -8.77 1.40 -9.87
CA ASP A 22 -9.63 1.23 -8.69
C ASP A 22 -9.71 -0.25 -8.28
N ALA A 23 -9.98 -1.16 -9.21
CA ALA A 23 -10.03 -2.59 -8.92
C ALA A 23 -8.69 -3.13 -8.40
N ILE A 24 -7.55 -2.67 -8.93
CA ILE A 24 -6.21 -3.04 -8.43
C ILE A 24 -6.03 -2.59 -6.97
N PHE A 25 -6.40 -1.36 -6.63
CA PHE A 25 -6.30 -0.86 -5.25
C PHE A 25 -7.23 -1.62 -4.30
N HIS A 26 -8.45 -1.91 -4.71
CA HIS A 26 -9.40 -2.70 -3.93
C HIS A 26 -8.90 -4.14 -3.70
N ALA A 27 -8.33 -4.78 -4.72
CA ALA A 27 -7.68 -6.08 -4.59
C ALA A 27 -6.50 -6.02 -3.61
N ALA A 28 -5.62 -5.01 -3.74
CA ALA A 28 -4.48 -4.80 -2.85
C ALA A 28 -4.92 -4.58 -1.39
N MET A 29 -5.98 -3.81 -1.16
CA MET A 29 -6.58 -3.60 0.16
C MET A 29 -7.10 -4.91 0.77
N GLY A 30 -7.82 -5.72 -0.01
CA GLY A 30 -8.30 -7.03 0.45
C GLY A 30 -7.14 -7.98 0.80
N ILE A 31 -6.07 -8.00 -0.01
CA ILE A 31 -4.86 -8.79 0.25
C ILE A 31 -4.15 -8.27 1.50
N GLY A 32 -4.02 -6.95 1.65
CA GLY A 32 -3.43 -6.31 2.83
C GLY A 32 -4.15 -6.70 4.12
N LEU A 33 -5.48 -6.75 4.10
CA LEU A 33 -6.29 -7.22 5.23
C LEU A 33 -5.95 -8.68 5.60
N LEU A 34 -5.82 -9.57 4.60
CA LEU A 34 -5.44 -10.96 4.83
C LEU A 34 -4.02 -11.10 5.39
N LEU A 35 -3.07 -10.31 4.88
CA LEU A 35 -1.68 -10.29 5.35
C LEU A 35 -1.59 -9.82 6.80
N ILE A 36 -2.28 -8.74 7.17
CA ILE A 36 -2.32 -8.23 8.55
C ILE A 36 -2.92 -9.29 9.47
N ARG A 37 -4.01 -9.93 9.05
CA ARG A 37 -4.65 -11.00 9.84
C ARG A 37 -3.74 -12.21 10.03
N ARG A 38 -2.97 -12.59 9.01
CA ARG A 38 -1.96 -13.65 9.09
C ARG A 38 -0.81 -13.26 10.03
N ARG A 39 -0.38 -12.00 10.01
CA ARG A 39 0.66 -11.47 10.92
C ARG A 39 0.18 -11.47 12.37
N HIS A 40 -1.01 -10.94 12.64
CA HIS A 40 -1.62 -10.93 13.98
C HIS A 40 -1.76 -12.33 14.58
N SER A 41 -2.16 -13.31 13.75
CA SER A 41 -2.26 -14.70 14.19
C SER A 41 -0.91 -15.32 14.59
N ARG A 42 0.21 -14.78 14.09
CA ARG A 42 1.56 -15.25 14.41
C ARG A 42 2.18 -14.51 15.59
N SER A 43 1.82 -13.25 15.81
CA SER A 43 2.38 -12.39 16.87
C SER A 43 1.64 -12.48 18.21
N GLY A 44 0.64 -13.36 18.35
CA GLY A 44 -0.09 -13.55 19.61
C GLY A 44 -0.86 -12.32 20.10
N THR A 45 -1.01 -11.30 19.26
CA THR A 45 -1.67 -10.03 19.61
C THR A 45 -3.16 -10.26 19.86
N PRO A 46 -3.77 -9.62 20.89
CA PRO A 46 -5.18 -9.79 21.22
C PRO A 46 -6.08 -9.56 20.00
N ARG A 47 -7.17 -10.34 19.95
CA ARG A 47 -8.07 -10.39 18.80
C ARG A 47 -8.83 -9.06 18.70
N SER A 48 -8.87 -8.45 17.52
CA SER A 48 -9.70 -7.27 17.26
C SER A 48 -11.18 -7.60 17.45
N ASP A 49 -11.92 -6.67 18.05
CA ASP A 49 -13.34 -6.79 18.40
C ASP A 49 -14.24 -6.80 17.14
N PHE A 50 -13.83 -6.09 16.09
CA PHE A 50 -14.52 -6.07 14.80
C PHE A 50 -13.84 -7.00 13.78
N ARG A 51 -14.55 -8.05 13.34
CA ARG A 51 -14.00 -9.09 12.45
C ARG A 51 -14.84 -9.24 11.19
N ALA A 52 -14.24 -8.97 10.04
CA ALA A 52 -14.81 -9.39 8.75
C ALA A 52 -14.78 -10.93 8.63
N TRP A 53 -15.87 -11.51 8.12
CA TRP A 53 -15.97 -12.95 7.93
C TRP A 53 -15.02 -13.42 6.81
N TRP A 54 -14.34 -14.56 7.00
CA TRP A 54 -13.34 -15.06 6.04
C TRP A 54 -13.95 -15.30 4.65
N ALA A 55 -15.16 -15.86 4.60
CA ALA A 55 -15.87 -16.12 3.36
C ALA A 55 -16.13 -14.82 2.58
N LEU A 56 -16.53 -13.74 3.26
CA LEU A 56 -16.79 -12.45 2.62
C LEU A 56 -15.52 -11.82 2.05
N VAL A 57 -14.40 -11.92 2.77
CA VAL A 57 -13.12 -11.36 2.29
C VAL A 57 -12.62 -12.13 1.06
N ILE A 58 -12.74 -13.47 1.07
CA ILE A 58 -12.36 -14.30 -0.08
C ILE A 58 -13.26 -14.01 -1.28
N LEU A 59 -14.59 -13.93 -1.06
CA LEU A 59 -15.55 -13.60 -2.12
C LEU A 59 -15.27 -12.22 -2.71
N TYR A 60 -14.98 -11.24 -1.86
CA TYR A 60 -14.60 -9.90 -2.29
C TYR A 60 -13.33 -9.91 -3.14
N LEU A 61 -12.29 -10.62 -2.71
CA LEU A 61 -11.06 -10.75 -3.49
C LEU A 61 -11.29 -11.47 -4.82
N LEU A 62 -12.10 -12.53 -4.84
CA LEU A 62 -12.48 -13.21 -6.08
C LEU A 62 -13.23 -12.26 -7.03
N ALA A 63 -14.13 -11.43 -6.51
CA ALA A 63 -14.82 -10.43 -7.32
C ALA A 63 -13.85 -9.38 -7.89
N GLN A 64 -12.89 -8.90 -7.09
CA GLN A 64 -11.86 -7.98 -7.60
C GLN A 64 -10.98 -8.65 -8.66
N VAL A 65 -10.52 -9.88 -8.44
CA VAL A 65 -9.73 -10.63 -9.44
C VAL A 65 -10.54 -10.86 -10.72
N PHE A 66 -11.82 -11.19 -10.60
CA PHE A 66 -12.71 -11.32 -11.75
C PHE A 66 -12.78 -10.02 -12.56
N LEU A 67 -12.91 -8.86 -11.90
CA LEU A 67 -12.92 -7.56 -12.58
C LEU A 67 -11.57 -7.22 -13.25
N LEU A 68 -10.45 -7.71 -12.72
CA LEU A 68 -9.14 -7.52 -13.37
C LEU A 68 -8.95 -8.42 -14.58
N VAL A 69 -9.49 -9.65 -14.55
CA VAL A 69 -9.26 -10.68 -15.58
C VAL A 69 -10.28 -10.58 -16.72
N MET A 70 -11.55 -10.30 -16.42
CA MET A 70 -12.64 -10.28 -17.40
C MET A 70 -12.36 -9.36 -18.61
N PRO A 71 -11.81 -8.15 -18.43
CA PRO A 71 -11.45 -7.26 -19.55
C PRO A 71 -10.40 -7.79 -20.54
N TRP A 72 -9.60 -8.80 -20.16
CA TRP A 72 -8.60 -9.42 -21.03
C TRP A 72 -9.21 -10.37 -22.07
N ILE A 73 -10.45 -10.81 -21.87
CA ILE A 73 -11.12 -11.71 -22.81
C ILE A 73 -11.61 -10.87 -23.99
N PRO A 74 -11.21 -11.20 -25.23
CA PRO A 74 -11.59 -10.42 -26.40
C PRO A 74 -13.11 -10.48 -26.65
N PRO A 75 -13.72 -9.37 -27.09
CA PRO A 75 -15.12 -9.37 -27.50
C PRO A 75 -15.31 -10.14 -28.82
N GLU A 76 -16.47 -10.79 -28.98
CA GLU A 76 -16.77 -11.69 -30.11
C GLU A 76 -16.70 -11.02 -31.50
N GLY A 77 -16.80 -9.68 -31.57
CA GLY A 77 -16.78 -8.92 -32.83
C GLY A 77 -15.38 -8.50 -33.33
N GLY A 78 -14.29 -8.93 -32.70
CA GLY A 78 -12.91 -8.63 -33.13
C GLY A 78 -12.26 -7.44 -32.42
N ILE A 79 -11.06 -7.03 -32.89
CA ILE A 79 -10.14 -6.11 -32.19
C ILE A 79 -10.76 -4.71 -31.93
N TYR A 80 -11.69 -4.29 -32.80
CA TYR A 80 -12.38 -2.99 -32.75
C TYR A 80 -13.83 -3.08 -32.24
N ALA A 81 -14.30 -4.25 -31.83
CA ALA A 81 -15.66 -4.44 -31.30
C ALA A 81 -15.77 -4.15 -29.79
N GLY A 82 -14.89 -3.29 -29.29
CA GLY A 82 -14.90 -2.85 -27.90
C GLY A 82 -15.88 -1.70 -27.64
N THR A 83 -15.87 -1.19 -26.42
CA THR A 83 -16.59 0.04 -26.02
C THR A 83 -16.03 1.32 -26.68
N VAL A 84 -14.94 1.19 -27.42
CA VAL A 84 -14.19 2.24 -28.11
C VAL A 84 -13.88 1.77 -29.52
N SER A 85 -13.88 2.69 -30.49
CA SER A 85 -13.56 2.39 -31.90
C SER A 85 -12.12 1.93 -32.17
N PHE A 86 -11.25 1.99 -31.17
CA PHE A 86 -9.88 1.49 -31.22
C PHE A 86 -9.73 0.15 -30.48
N LEU A 87 -8.50 -0.25 -30.18
CA LEU A 87 -8.16 -1.53 -29.58
C LEU A 87 -8.86 -1.68 -28.21
N TRP A 88 -9.71 -2.70 -28.04
CA TRP A 88 -10.55 -2.86 -26.83
C TRP A 88 -9.75 -2.86 -25.52
N CYS A 89 -8.52 -3.38 -25.53
CA CYS A 89 -7.62 -3.51 -24.37
C CYS A 89 -6.86 -2.21 -24.02
N THR A 90 -7.06 -1.11 -24.75
CA THR A 90 -6.27 0.11 -24.57
C THR A 90 -6.40 0.72 -23.18
N TYR A 91 -7.62 0.77 -22.61
CA TYR A 91 -7.82 1.30 -21.25
C TYR A 91 -7.10 0.47 -20.19
N MET A 92 -6.95 -0.83 -20.43
CA MET A 92 -6.29 -1.74 -19.50
C MET A 92 -4.77 -1.59 -19.55
N ILE A 93 -4.20 -1.53 -20.74
CA ILE A 93 -2.76 -1.29 -20.94
C ILE A 93 -2.37 0.05 -20.32
N ILE A 94 -3.15 1.09 -20.58
CA ILE A 94 -2.87 2.42 -20.02
C ILE A 94 -3.10 2.45 -18.51
N GLY A 95 -4.14 1.79 -18.00
CA GLY A 95 -4.36 1.65 -16.56
C GLY A 95 -3.18 0.99 -15.84
N ILE A 96 -2.65 -0.11 -16.39
CA ILE A 96 -1.45 -0.78 -15.87
C ILE A 96 -0.22 0.11 -16.01
N GLY A 97 -0.07 0.82 -17.13
CA GLY A 97 1.02 1.78 -17.34
C GLY A 97 1.04 2.90 -16.31
N ILE A 98 -0.11 3.48 -15.99
CA ILE A 98 -0.26 4.51 -14.94
C ILE A 98 0.13 3.93 -13.57
N MET A 99 -0.35 2.72 -13.25
CA MET A 99 0.01 2.04 -12.00
C MET A 99 1.50 1.73 -11.90
N ALA A 100 2.12 1.29 -13.00
CA ALA A 100 3.55 1.04 -13.07
C ALA A 100 4.37 2.32 -12.86
N ILE A 101 3.99 3.44 -13.51
CA ILE A 101 4.64 4.75 -13.34
C ILE A 101 4.52 5.21 -11.88
N CYS A 102 3.36 5.06 -11.25
CA CYS A 102 3.16 5.37 -9.84
C CYS A 102 4.10 4.56 -8.93
N GLY A 103 4.20 3.24 -9.18
CA GLY A 103 5.12 2.37 -8.45
C GLY A 103 6.59 2.72 -8.66
N ILE A 104 7.00 3.06 -9.88
CA ILE A 104 8.35 3.52 -10.20
C ILE A 104 8.65 4.83 -9.50
N TYR A 105 7.74 5.81 -9.56
CA TYR A 105 7.88 7.09 -8.86
C TYR A 105 8.08 6.87 -7.35
N TYR A 106 7.25 6.02 -6.73
CA TYR A 106 7.41 5.66 -5.32
C TYR A 106 8.75 5.00 -5.03
N TYR A 107 9.18 4.04 -5.87
CA TYR A 107 10.45 3.35 -5.70
C TYR A 107 11.65 4.31 -5.82
N LEU A 108 11.64 5.20 -6.81
CA LEU A 108 12.66 6.23 -6.96
C LEU A 108 12.70 7.13 -5.72
N TRP A 109 11.55 7.55 -5.21
CA TRP A 109 11.51 8.43 -4.03
C TRP A 109 11.91 7.72 -2.73
N MET A 110 11.46 6.48 -2.52
CA MET A 110 11.67 5.73 -1.27
C MET A 110 13.01 4.99 -1.22
N LYS A 111 13.63 4.64 -2.35
CA LYS A 111 14.93 3.95 -2.40
C LYS A 111 16.06 4.76 -3.00
N VAL A 112 15.81 5.52 -4.07
CA VAL A 112 16.90 6.25 -4.76
C VAL A 112 17.23 7.55 -4.02
N LEU A 113 16.23 8.32 -3.62
CA LEU A 113 16.43 9.55 -2.84
C LEU A 113 17.21 9.33 -1.52
N PRO A 114 16.84 8.36 -0.65
CA PRO A 114 17.59 8.09 0.58
C PRO A 114 19.00 7.54 0.33
N ARG A 115 19.20 6.78 -0.75
CA ARG A 115 20.51 6.22 -1.11
C ARG A 115 21.46 7.29 -1.64
N TRP A 116 20.95 8.31 -2.33
CA TRP A 116 21.74 9.47 -2.74
C TRP A 116 21.95 10.48 -1.60
N GLY A 117 20.99 10.60 -0.67
CA GLY A 117 21.07 11.52 0.46
C GLY A 117 21.68 10.96 1.75
N ASN A 118 22.13 9.69 1.77
CA ASN A 118 22.62 9.00 2.97
C ASN A 118 21.70 9.14 4.20
N TYR A 119 20.39 9.07 3.99
CA TYR A 119 19.40 9.09 5.08
C TYR A 119 18.46 7.89 4.96
N SER A 120 17.93 7.43 6.08
CA SER A 120 16.87 6.42 6.14
C SER A 120 15.55 7.07 6.56
N ILE A 121 14.43 6.54 6.04
CA ILE A 121 13.09 7.01 6.41
C ILE A 121 12.59 6.07 7.51
N ARG A 122 12.52 6.56 8.75
CA ARG A 122 12.00 5.84 9.92
C ARG A 122 10.71 6.49 10.41
N SER A 123 9.76 5.69 10.90
CA SER A 123 8.53 6.20 11.54
C SER A 123 8.77 6.41 13.02
N GLN A 124 8.41 7.57 13.56
CA GLN A 124 8.33 7.86 15.00
C GLN A 124 6.84 7.98 15.39
N VAL A 125 6.47 7.42 16.54
CA VAL A 125 5.15 7.60 17.15
C VAL A 125 5.28 8.65 18.23
N ILE A 126 4.77 9.85 17.98
CA ILE A 126 4.71 10.90 18.98
C ILE A 126 3.34 10.81 19.65
N SER A 127 3.30 10.59 20.96
CA SER A 127 2.10 10.75 21.76
C SER A 127 1.80 12.25 21.87
N VAL A 128 0.70 12.69 21.25
CA VAL A 128 0.34 14.12 21.18
C VAL A 128 -0.34 14.59 22.48
N ASP A 129 -0.84 13.66 23.31
CA ASP A 129 -1.51 13.97 24.58
C ASP A 129 -1.52 12.75 25.54
N ASP A 130 -1.68 13.01 26.85
CA ASP A 130 -1.82 11.97 27.90
C ASP A 130 -3.10 11.10 27.73
N ASN A 131 -3.95 11.48 26.77
CA ASN A 131 -5.17 10.78 26.36
C ASN A 131 -4.96 9.64 25.34
N GLY A 132 -3.71 9.26 25.03
CA GLY A 132 -3.41 8.07 24.22
C GLY A 132 -3.51 8.26 22.69
N ALA A 133 -3.55 9.50 22.21
CA ALA A 133 -3.51 9.82 20.78
C ALA A 133 -2.08 9.69 20.24
N ASN A 134 -1.83 8.61 19.49
CA ASN A 134 -0.56 8.33 18.84
C ASN A 134 -0.54 8.90 17.41
N THR A 135 0.41 9.78 17.09
CA THR A 135 0.60 10.31 15.73
C THR A 135 1.89 9.76 15.13
N HIS A 136 1.80 9.22 13.91
CA HIS A 136 2.98 8.73 13.18
C HIS A 136 3.62 9.85 12.38
N ARG A 137 4.88 10.18 12.69
CA ARG A 137 5.71 11.13 11.93
C ARG A 137 6.82 10.37 11.20
N LEU A 138 6.98 10.59 9.90
CA LEU A 138 8.11 10.07 9.13
C LEU A 138 9.30 11.01 9.30
N LEU A 139 10.37 10.52 9.94
CA LEU A 139 11.61 11.26 10.12
C LEU A 139 12.67 10.79 9.13
N ARG A 140 13.43 11.74 8.61
CA ARG A 140 14.66 11.47 7.87
C ARG A 140 15.78 11.33 8.91
N VAL A 141 16.23 10.10 9.17
CA VAL A 141 17.34 9.83 10.08
C VAL A 141 18.60 9.64 9.24
N PRO A 142 19.61 10.51 9.35
CA PRO A 142 20.90 10.32 8.68
C PRO A 142 21.50 8.95 8.99
N ASN A 143 22.17 8.31 8.01
CA ASN A 143 22.63 6.92 8.14
C ASN A 143 23.57 6.65 9.33
N PHE A 144 24.28 7.66 9.83
CA PHE A 144 25.16 7.53 11.00
C PHE A 144 24.40 7.49 12.35
N GLU A 145 23.19 8.04 12.40
CA GLU A 145 22.32 8.08 13.60
C GLU A 145 21.35 6.89 13.65
N VAL A 146 21.23 6.11 12.59
CA VAL A 146 20.27 4.98 12.52
C VAL A 146 20.54 3.93 13.59
N ALA A 147 21.80 3.65 13.91
CA ALA A 147 22.16 2.68 14.95
C ALA A 147 21.75 3.17 16.36
N GLN A 148 21.82 4.48 16.61
CA GLN A 148 21.39 5.07 17.87
C GLN A 148 19.86 5.18 17.95
N TRP A 149 19.22 5.44 16.81
CA TRP A 149 17.77 5.44 16.68
C TRP A 149 17.16 4.06 16.96
N ASP A 150 17.69 3.02 16.32
CA ASP A 150 17.24 1.63 16.50
C ASP A 150 17.54 1.11 17.94
N ALA A 151 18.49 1.72 18.66
CA ALA A 151 18.78 1.41 20.07
C ALA A 151 17.82 2.09 21.07
N THR A 152 17.13 3.15 20.65
CA THR A 152 16.26 3.96 21.52
C THR A 152 14.77 3.83 21.20
N HIS A 153 14.44 3.38 19.98
CA HIS A 153 13.07 3.25 19.49
C HIS A 153 12.78 1.83 18.99
N ASP A 154 11.59 1.32 19.30
CA ASP A 154 11.06 0.05 18.76
C ASP A 154 10.81 0.15 17.23
N ASP A 155 10.64 -0.98 16.54
CA ASP A 155 10.35 -1.07 15.10
C ASP A 155 9.09 -0.28 14.69
N LEU A 156 8.19 -0.02 15.65
CA LEU A 156 6.99 0.79 15.50
C LEU A 156 7.22 2.29 15.73
N GLY A 157 8.41 2.70 16.13
CA GLY A 157 8.78 4.10 16.38
C GLY A 157 8.43 4.61 17.78
N ARG A 158 8.20 3.71 18.74
CA ARG A 158 7.91 4.06 20.14
C ARG A 158 9.19 4.11 20.96
N ASP A 159 9.26 5.01 21.93
CA ASP A 159 10.39 5.06 22.85
C ASP A 159 10.47 3.77 23.69
N LEU A 160 11.66 3.18 23.79
CA LEU A 160 11.87 2.01 24.64
C LEU A 160 11.86 2.42 26.12
N PRO A 161 11.18 1.67 27.01
CA PRO A 161 11.19 1.96 28.43
C PRO A 161 12.63 1.88 28.99
N PRO A 162 13.02 2.72 29.97
CA PRO A 162 14.40 2.86 30.45
C PRO A 162 15.09 1.54 30.85
N GLN A 163 14.31 0.56 31.32
CA GLN A 163 14.80 -0.73 31.79
C GLN A 163 15.33 -1.63 30.66
N GLN A 164 14.81 -1.48 29.43
CA GLN A 164 15.28 -2.24 28.27
C GLN A 164 16.58 -1.67 27.68
N VAL A 165 16.76 -0.35 27.72
CA VAL A 165 17.98 0.34 27.27
C VAL A 165 19.20 -0.01 28.13
N ILE A 166 19.00 -0.20 29.44
CA ILE A 166 20.07 -0.60 30.37
C ILE A 166 20.52 -2.05 30.12
N SER A 167 19.60 -2.93 29.77
CA SER A 167 19.88 -4.35 29.53
C SER A 167 20.66 -4.57 28.22
N SER A 168 20.38 -3.82 27.16
CA SER A 168 21.12 -3.88 25.89
C SER A 168 22.54 -3.32 26.02
N ASN A 169 22.73 -2.24 26.78
CA ASN A 169 24.04 -1.66 27.05
C ASN A 169 24.95 -2.59 27.85
N ASN A 170 24.45 -3.27 28.88
CA ASN A 170 25.25 -4.24 29.64
C ASN A 170 25.70 -5.42 28.77
N SER A 171 24.83 -5.93 27.89
CA SER A 171 25.17 -7.02 26.97
C SER A 171 26.20 -6.65 25.89
N SER A 172 26.32 -5.36 25.57
CA SER A 172 27.30 -4.85 24.58
C SER A 172 28.66 -4.54 25.22
N SER A 173 28.71 -4.37 26.55
CA SER A 173 29.95 -4.12 27.30
C SER A 173 30.63 -5.39 27.82
N GLU A 174 29.97 -6.56 27.76
CA GLU A 174 30.49 -7.88 28.15
C GLU A 174 31.12 -8.68 26.99
N LYS A 175 31.31 -8.08 25.82
CA LYS A 175 32.06 -8.65 24.69
C LYS A 175 33.30 -7.82 24.38
#